data_AF-A0A7C5KT24-F1
#
_entry.id   AF-A0A7C5KT24-F1
#
_cell.length_a   1.000
_cell.length_b   1.000
_cell.length_c   1.000
_cell.angle_alpha   90.00
_cell.angle_beta   90.00
_cell.angle_gamma   90.00
#
_symmetry.space_group_name_H-M   'P 1'
#
loop_
_entity.id
_entity.type
_entity.pdbx_description
1 polymer ?
#
loop_
_entity_poly.entity_id
_entity_poly.type
_entity_poly.pdbx_seq_one_letter_code
_entity_poly.pdbx_strand_id
1 'polypeptide(L)'
;MKQYECGLRLPGLLLLFVCVAVQAGEPDWKAAFNQLPEDIQNRIIDEANKVYDECAAAALKSRYYDCRCVSNEAMRLRTESGPGPAYHEIQGNAFANRKCIDYQSIVGLQYDQCISNNEPSLERHAEPYCKCYAKHVADAFLKQPYFASEMRGVHAMEAYEACDQNKYLALALEEQQQRREQQEAAKPPPAVRLSPYPWEWFDISKPPQELHEWLLAAGFEKSVAWDPCYLSKRVCRVGYRARLPGSRNIEIDVHTRKGEITGIQIEAKYSHDEAPAAQKHLSSFVTPAMLEPLPGQRADLPPACDSQRTTCANLPDPSSRADKMPPMYHYFYFAERFGGGRDAFLHYEIRPRLRSLPVPNAR
;
A
#
# COMPACT_ATOMS: atom_id res chain seq x y z
N MET A 1 3.03 -51.61 11.79
CA MET A 1 3.35 -51.76 13.23
C MET A 1 3.92 -53.15 13.44
N LYS A 2 5.12 -53.29 14.04
CA LYS A 2 5.66 -54.60 14.40
C LYS A 2 5.07 -54.99 15.77
N GLN A 3 4.23 -56.01 15.82
CA GLN A 3 3.76 -56.58 17.09
C GLN A 3 4.83 -57.55 17.59
N TYR A 4 5.34 -57.29 18.79
CA TYR A 4 6.24 -58.19 19.51
C TYR A 4 5.43 -58.80 20.65
N GLU A 5 5.03 -60.07 20.51
CA GLU A 5 4.49 -60.82 21.63
C GLU A 5 5.66 -61.46 22.40
N CYS A 6 6.06 -60.82 23.50
CA CYS A 6 6.98 -61.42 24.47
C CYS A 6 6.16 -62.04 25.60
N GLY A 7 6.00 -63.37 25.57
CA GLY A 7 5.37 -64.11 26.67
C GLY A 7 6.24 -64.11 27.93
N LEU A 8 5.64 -63.74 29.06
CA LEU A 8 6.28 -63.73 30.38
C LEU A 8 6.11 -65.11 31.05
N ARG A 9 7.20 -65.74 31.52
CA ARG A 9 7.10 -66.79 32.56
C ARG A 9 8.34 -66.91 33.45
N LEU A 10 8.05 -66.67 34.74
CA LEU A 10 8.65 -67.14 36.01
C LEU A 10 10.15 -66.90 36.33
N PRO A 11 10.47 -66.58 37.60
CA PRO A 11 11.81 -66.25 38.06
C PRO A 11 12.60 -67.52 38.40
N GLY A 12 13.84 -67.64 37.93
CA GLY A 12 14.81 -68.58 38.52
C GLY A 12 15.78 -69.28 37.60
N LEU A 13 15.73 -69.12 36.27
CA LEU A 13 16.71 -69.72 35.37
C LEU A 13 17.25 -68.69 34.37
N LEU A 14 18.57 -68.62 34.25
CA LEU A 14 19.31 -67.81 33.29
C LEU A 14 19.08 -68.36 31.87
N LEU A 15 17.94 -68.04 31.28
CA LEU A 15 17.61 -68.35 29.89
C LEU A 15 18.19 -67.25 28.99
N LEU A 16 19.14 -67.64 28.13
CA LEU A 16 19.54 -66.87 26.95
C LEU A 16 18.29 -66.58 26.12
N PHE A 17 17.81 -65.33 26.16
CA PHE A 17 16.74 -64.83 25.31
C PHE A 17 17.22 -64.82 23.85
N VAL A 18 16.98 -65.90 23.12
CA VAL A 18 17.01 -65.87 21.66
C VAL A 18 15.65 -65.32 21.22
N CYS A 19 15.54 -64.00 21.17
CA CYS A 19 14.45 -63.35 20.44
C CYS A 19 14.65 -63.67 18.96
N VAL A 20 14.08 -64.77 18.48
CA VAL A 20 13.93 -65.00 17.04
C VAL A 20 12.94 -63.95 16.57
N ALA A 21 13.46 -62.83 16.09
CA ALA A 21 12.67 -61.87 15.35
C ALA A 21 12.18 -62.59 14.09
N VAL A 22 11.00 -63.20 14.17
CA VAL A 22 10.26 -63.64 12.99
C VAL A 22 9.91 -62.35 12.25
N GLN A 23 10.76 -61.99 11.30
CA GLN A 23 10.42 -61.03 10.27
C GLN A 23 9.30 -61.69 9.45
N ALA A 24 8.06 -61.56 9.92
CA ALA A 24 6.91 -61.70 9.04
C ALA A 24 7.12 -60.63 7.97
N GLY A 25 7.68 -61.04 6.83
CA GLY A 25 7.71 -60.20 5.64
C GLY A 25 6.29 -59.73 5.38
N GLU A 26 6.12 -58.47 4.97
CA GLU A 26 4.80 -57.97 4.56
C GLU A 26 4.21 -59.02 3.60
N PRO A 27 2.98 -59.53 3.86
CA PRO A 27 2.38 -60.53 3.01
C PRO A 27 2.45 -60.04 1.58
N ASP A 28 3.05 -60.84 0.70
CA ASP A 28 3.21 -60.49 -0.70
C ASP A 28 1.84 -60.57 -1.36
N TRP A 29 1.06 -59.50 -1.22
CA TRP A 29 -0.27 -59.37 -1.77
C TRP A 29 -0.26 -59.58 -3.29
N LYS A 30 0.87 -59.40 -3.98
CA LYS A 30 1.00 -59.70 -5.41
C LYS A 30 0.93 -61.21 -5.67
N ALA A 31 1.54 -62.02 -4.79
CA ALA A 31 1.42 -63.46 -4.88
C ALA A 31 -0.02 -63.92 -4.64
N ALA A 32 -0.71 -63.33 -3.66
CA ALA A 32 -2.14 -63.60 -3.41
C ALA A 32 -3.00 -63.17 -4.61
N PHE A 33 -2.75 -61.99 -5.19
CA PHE A 33 -3.42 -61.47 -6.36
C PHE A 33 -3.27 -62.41 -7.57
N ASN A 34 -2.05 -62.89 -7.85
CA ASN A 34 -1.76 -63.78 -8.98
C ASN A 34 -2.41 -65.17 -8.85
N GLN A 35 -2.86 -65.56 -7.65
CA GLN A 35 -3.58 -66.80 -7.40
C GLN A 35 -5.10 -66.66 -7.57
N LEU A 36 -5.62 -65.44 -7.71
CA LEU A 36 -7.05 -65.20 -7.91
C LEU A 36 -7.49 -65.63 -9.32
N PRO A 37 -8.76 -66.02 -9.52
CA PRO A 37 -9.32 -66.19 -10.86
C PRO A 37 -9.15 -64.93 -11.72
N GLU A 38 -8.95 -65.10 -13.03
CA GLU A 38 -8.68 -64.01 -13.97
C GLU A 38 -9.78 -62.94 -13.98
N ASP A 39 -11.05 -63.34 -13.89
CA ASP A 39 -12.18 -62.42 -13.83
C ASP A 39 -12.14 -61.53 -12.57
N ILE A 40 -11.67 -62.08 -11.44
CA ILE A 40 -11.49 -61.33 -10.20
C ILE A 40 -10.28 -60.40 -10.31
N GLN A 41 -9.16 -60.86 -10.87
CA GLN A 41 -7.97 -60.03 -11.10
C GLN A 41 -8.33 -58.79 -11.94
N ASN A 42 -9.04 -58.98 -13.05
CA ASN A 42 -9.45 -57.89 -13.94
C ASN A 42 -10.37 -56.88 -13.23
N ARG A 43 -11.33 -57.35 -12.42
CA ARG A 43 -12.19 -56.45 -11.64
C ARG A 43 -11.42 -55.59 -10.64
N ILE A 44 -10.40 -56.16 -9.99
CA ILE A 44 -9.53 -55.41 -9.06
C ILE A 44 -8.69 -54.38 -9.84
N ILE A 45 -8.15 -54.76 -11.01
CA ILE A 45 -7.41 -53.85 -11.88
C ILE A 45 -8.30 -52.69 -12.33
N ASP A 46 -9.52 -52.96 -12.78
CA ASP A 46 -10.49 -51.93 -13.19
C ASP A 46 -10.85 -51.00 -12.03
N GLU A 47 -11.03 -51.55 -10.82
CA GLU A 47 -11.26 -50.76 -9.61
C GLU A 47 -10.07 -49.84 -9.28
N ALA A 48 -8.85 -50.37 -9.36
CA ALA A 48 -7.63 -49.60 -9.13
C ALA A 48 -7.44 -48.50 -10.19
N ASN A 49 -7.64 -48.81 -11.46
CA ASN A 49 -7.62 -47.83 -12.56
C ASN A 49 -8.65 -46.72 -12.34
N LYS A 50 -9.86 -47.07 -11.88
CA LYS A 50 -10.85 -46.06 -11.52
C LYS A 50 -10.38 -45.15 -10.37
N VAL A 51 -9.73 -45.71 -9.33
CA VAL A 51 -9.13 -44.91 -8.25
C VAL A 51 -8.03 -43.99 -8.78
N TYR A 52 -7.20 -44.47 -9.72
CA TYR A 52 -6.18 -43.66 -10.40
C TYR A 52 -6.82 -42.49 -11.16
N ASP A 53 -7.83 -42.76 -11.99
CA ASP A 53 -8.50 -41.77 -12.82
C ASP A 53 -9.18 -40.69 -11.97
N GLU A 54 -9.87 -41.09 -10.89
CA GLU A 54 -10.49 -40.14 -9.96
C GLU A 54 -9.46 -39.31 -9.18
N CYS A 55 -8.29 -39.89 -8.87
CA CYS A 55 -7.18 -39.15 -8.27
C CYS A 55 -6.60 -38.13 -9.25
N ALA A 56 -6.33 -38.55 -10.50
CA ALA A 56 -5.71 -37.73 -11.53
C ALA A 56 -6.63 -36.59 -12.00
N ALA A 57 -7.93 -36.85 -12.14
CA ALA A 57 -8.93 -35.87 -12.56
C ALA A 57 -9.21 -34.79 -11.49
N ALA A 58 -9.05 -35.12 -10.20
CA ALA A 58 -9.26 -34.18 -9.12
C ALA A 58 -8.02 -33.30 -8.89
N ALA A 59 -8.05 -32.05 -9.37
CA ALA A 59 -6.91 -31.12 -9.39
C ALA A 59 -6.15 -30.96 -8.05
N LEU A 60 -6.84 -31.10 -6.91
CA LEU A 60 -6.19 -31.06 -5.59
C LEU A 60 -5.57 -32.40 -5.20
N LYS A 61 -6.26 -33.52 -5.46
CA LYS A 61 -5.76 -34.85 -5.09
C LYS A 61 -4.47 -35.17 -5.84
N SER A 62 -4.44 -34.91 -7.15
CA SER A 62 -3.27 -35.15 -7.99
C SER A 62 -2.04 -34.30 -7.66
N ARG A 63 -2.22 -33.19 -6.92
CA ARG A 63 -1.11 -32.35 -6.44
C ARG A 63 -0.56 -32.77 -5.07
N TYR A 64 -1.33 -33.54 -4.32
CA TYR A 64 -1.00 -33.90 -2.92
C TYR A 64 -0.64 -35.39 -2.80
N TYR A 65 -0.99 -36.21 -3.78
CA TYR A 65 -0.81 -37.64 -3.77
C TYR A 65 -0.15 -38.12 -5.06
N ASP A 66 0.71 -39.12 -4.92
CA ASP A 66 1.08 -39.97 -6.05
C ASP A 66 -0.11 -40.89 -6.38
N CYS A 67 -0.88 -40.52 -7.40
CA CYS A 67 -2.04 -41.29 -7.83
C CYS A 67 -1.72 -42.74 -8.22
N ARG A 68 -0.50 -43.02 -8.68
CA ARG A 68 -0.07 -44.40 -8.98
C ARG A 68 0.15 -45.17 -7.68
N CYS A 69 0.72 -44.55 -6.66
CA CYS A 69 0.81 -45.14 -5.32
C CYS A 69 -0.58 -45.43 -4.76
N VAL A 70 -1.51 -44.47 -4.81
CA VAL A 70 -2.89 -44.65 -4.30
C VAL A 70 -3.62 -45.77 -5.04
N SER A 71 -3.48 -45.85 -6.36
CA SER A 71 -4.04 -46.93 -7.17
C SER A 71 -3.48 -48.31 -6.79
N ASN A 72 -2.16 -48.42 -6.62
CA ASN A 72 -1.52 -49.67 -6.18
C ASN A 72 -1.97 -50.07 -4.76
N GLU A 73 -2.14 -49.08 -3.89
CA GLU A 73 -2.62 -49.30 -2.53
C GLU A 73 -4.08 -49.77 -2.51
N ALA A 74 -4.94 -49.23 -3.38
CA ALA A 74 -6.31 -49.72 -3.56
C ALA A 74 -6.32 -51.19 -4.02
N MET A 75 -5.46 -51.55 -4.99
CA MET A 75 -5.32 -52.94 -5.47
C MET A 75 -4.88 -53.88 -4.35
N ARG A 76 -3.88 -53.48 -3.54
CA ARG A 76 -3.43 -54.22 -2.35
C ARG A 76 -4.57 -54.43 -1.36
N LEU A 77 -5.22 -53.34 -0.93
CA LEU A 77 -6.31 -53.37 0.04
C LEU A 77 -7.46 -54.26 -0.43
N ARG A 78 -7.83 -54.18 -1.70
CA ARG A 78 -8.88 -55.01 -2.29
C ARG A 78 -8.51 -56.50 -2.32
N THR A 79 -7.26 -56.82 -2.62
CA THR A 79 -6.76 -58.20 -2.64
C THR A 79 -6.78 -58.81 -1.24
N GLU A 80 -6.35 -58.05 -0.23
CA GLU A 80 -6.29 -58.51 1.16
C GLU A 80 -7.68 -58.62 1.81
N SER A 81 -8.60 -57.72 1.48
CA SER A 81 -9.93 -57.67 2.09
C SER A 81 -11.01 -58.44 1.32
N GLY A 82 -10.74 -58.80 0.07
CA GLY A 82 -11.68 -59.49 -0.81
C GLY A 82 -12.86 -58.60 -1.26
N PRO A 83 -13.98 -59.20 -1.69
CA PRO A 83 -15.10 -58.47 -2.29
C PRO A 83 -16.03 -57.78 -1.27
N GLY A 84 -15.80 -57.96 0.05
CA GLY A 84 -16.70 -57.49 1.10
C GLY A 84 -16.79 -55.96 1.21
N PRO A 85 -15.66 -55.24 1.39
CA PRO A 85 -15.69 -53.79 1.56
C PRO A 85 -16.23 -53.05 0.34
N ALA A 86 -16.95 -51.95 0.57
CA ALA A 86 -17.44 -51.12 -0.52
C ALA A 86 -16.30 -50.38 -1.24
N TYR A 87 -16.53 -49.98 -2.51
CA TYR A 87 -15.54 -49.22 -3.30
C TYR A 87 -15.01 -47.98 -2.58
N HIS A 88 -15.91 -47.18 -2.00
CA HIS A 88 -15.54 -45.93 -1.31
C HIS A 88 -14.70 -46.17 -0.05
N GLU A 89 -14.84 -47.34 0.58
CA GLU A 89 -14.04 -47.72 1.74
C GLU A 89 -12.60 -48.05 1.32
N ILE A 90 -12.42 -48.84 0.25
CA ILE A 90 -11.09 -49.13 -0.32
C ILE A 90 -10.42 -47.83 -0.78
N GLN A 91 -11.15 -47.00 -1.51
CA GLN A 91 -10.64 -45.71 -1.97
C GLN A 91 -10.23 -44.82 -0.79
N GLY A 92 -11.10 -44.66 0.21
CA GLY A 92 -10.82 -43.85 1.40
C GLY A 92 -9.59 -44.35 2.16
N ASN A 93 -9.47 -45.65 2.35
CA ASN A 93 -8.32 -46.28 3.00
C ASN A 93 -7.02 -46.12 2.18
N ALA A 94 -7.10 -46.16 0.85
CA ALA A 94 -5.94 -45.91 -0.01
C ALA A 94 -5.43 -44.46 0.11
N PHE A 95 -6.33 -43.47 0.13
CA PHE A 95 -5.96 -42.06 0.38
C PHE A 95 -5.51 -41.78 1.81
N ALA A 96 -5.90 -42.61 2.78
CA ALA A 96 -5.42 -42.52 4.15
C ALA A 96 -3.97 -43.02 4.30
N ASN A 97 -3.41 -43.73 3.30
CA ASN A 97 -2.05 -44.22 3.36
C ASN A 97 -1.03 -43.08 3.15
N ARG A 98 -0.35 -42.72 4.25
CA ARG A 98 0.66 -41.65 4.28
C ARG A 98 1.84 -41.87 3.33
N LYS A 99 2.14 -43.12 2.93
CA LYS A 99 3.22 -43.42 1.97
C LYS A 99 2.95 -42.86 0.57
N CYS A 100 1.67 -42.63 0.24
CA CYS A 100 1.26 -42.11 -1.06
C CYS A 100 1.11 -40.58 -1.10
N ILE A 101 1.34 -39.89 0.02
CA ILE A 101 1.31 -38.43 0.06
C ILE A 101 2.61 -37.90 -0.57
N ASP A 102 2.48 -37.05 -1.58
CA ASP A 102 3.61 -36.38 -2.21
C ASP A 102 3.94 -35.08 -1.46
N TYR A 103 4.77 -35.22 -0.43
CA TYR A 103 5.19 -34.11 0.42
C TYR A 103 5.83 -32.96 -0.37
N GLN A 104 6.67 -33.26 -1.35
CA GLN A 104 7.40 -32.24 -2.09
C GLN A 104 6.45 -31.42 -2.98
N SER A 105 5.48 -32.09 -3.61
CA SER A 105 4.45 -31.39 -4.38
C SER A 105 3.58 -30.48 -3.52
N ILE A 106 3.25 -30.90 -2.28
CA ILE A 106 2.50 -30.04 -1.33
C ILE A 106 3.33 -28.81 -0.95
N VAL A 107 4.60 -29.00 -0.59
CA VAL A 107 5.50 -27.88 -0.25
C VAL A 107 5.62 -26.91 -1.43
N GLY A 108 5.86 -27.41 -2.64
CA GLY A 108 5.95 -26.57 -3.84
C GLY A 108 4.68 -25.75 -4.08
N LEU A 109 3.52 -26.42 -4.05
CA LEU A 109 2.22 -25.76 -4.26
C LEU A 109 1.95 -24.67 -3.22
N GLN A 110 2.17 -24.97 -1.94
CA GLN A 110 1.91 -24.03 -0.85
C GLN A 110 2.91 -22.86 -0.85
N TYR A 111 4.15 -23.12 -1.26
CA TYR A 111 5.17 -22.09 -1.45
C TYR A 111 4.76 -21.11 -2.54
N ASP A 112 4.41 -21.60 -3.74
CA ASP A 112 4.02 -20.77 -4.87
C ASP A 112 2.78 -19.92 -4.55
N GLN A 113 1.79 -20.52 -3.89
CA GLN A 113 0.60 -19.82 -3.43
C GLN A 113 0.92 -18.75 -2.38
N CYS A 114 1.82 -19.05 -1.44
CA CYS A 114 2.25 -18.08 -0.43
C CYS A 114 2.99 -16.89 -1.06
N ILE A 115 3.92 -17.14 -1.98
CA ILE A 115 4.70 -16.10 -2.66
C ILE A 115 3.76 -15.16 -3.42
N SER A 116 2.87 -15.70 -4.24
CA SER A 116 1.91 -14.88 -5.02
C SER A 116 1.05 -13.97 -4.14
N ASN A 117 0.78 -14.35 -2.89
CA ASN A 117 -0.05 -13.59 -1.97
C ASN A 117 0.74 -12.59 -1.11
N ASN A 118 2.04 -12.82 -0.87
CA ASN A 118 2.82 -12.06 0.11
C ASN A 118 3.98 -11.28 -0.50
N GLU A 119 4.41 -11.56 -1.72
CA GLU A 119 5.50 -10.86 -2.40
C GLU A 119 5.31 -9.33 -2.42
N PRO A 120 4.11 -8.77 -2.69
CA PRO A 120 3.91 -7.31 -2.68
C PRO A 120 4.09 -6.66 -1.30
N SER A 121 3.87 -7.40 -0.22
CA SER A 121 3.85 -6.87 1.16
C SER A 121 5.15 -7.14 1.93
N LEU A 122 5.76 -8.30 1.69
CA LEU A 122 6.96 -8.75 2.39
C LEU A 122 8.24 -8.50 1.59
N GLU A 123 8.14 -8.17 0.30
CA GLU A 123 9.28 -7.95 -0.59
C GLU A 123 10.34 -9.07 -0.45
N ARG A 124 11.58 -8.73 -0.07
CA ARG A 124 12.69 -9.68 0.09
C ARG A 124 12.49 -10.70 1.23
N HIS A 125 11.51 -10.49 2.09
CA HIS A 125 11.16 -11.38 3.19
C HIS A 125 10.10 -12.43 2.83
N ALA A 126 9.49 -12.34 1.64
CA ALA A 126 8.47 -13.29 1.21
C ALA A 126 9.04 -14.71 1.11
N GLU A 127 10.22 -14.88 0.51
CA GLU A 127 10.85 -16.20 0.29
C GLU A 127 11.12 -16.99 1.59
N PRO A 128 11.85 -16.47 2.60
CA PRO A 128 12.09 -17.23 3.84
C PRO A 128 10.81 -17.53 4.61
N TYR A 129 9.85 -16.59 4.63
CA TYR A 129 8.55 -16.81 5.24
C TYR A 129 7.78 -17.93 4.54
N CYS A 130 7.66 -17.87 3.21
CA CYS A 130 6.88 -18.84 2.45
C CYS A 130 7.50 -20.24 2.43
N LYS A 131 8.83 -20.37 2.51
CA LYS A 131 9.50 -21.68 2.71
C LYS A 131 9.11 -22.30 4.05
N CYS A 132 9.08 -21.50 5.12
CA CYS A 132 8.61 -21.97 6.43
C CYS A 132 7.13 -22.38 6.36
N TYR A 133 6.28 -21.50 5.84
CA TYR A 133 4.84 -21.68 5.77
C TYR A 133 4.48 -22.98 5.03
N ALA A 134 5.02 -23.15 3.83
CA ALA A 134 4.74 -24.30 2.98
C ALA A 134 5.12 -25.64 3.64
N LYS A 135 6.28 -25.66 4.32
CA LYS A 135 6.74 -26.83 5.09
C LYS A 135 5.77 -27.18 6.22
N HIS A 136 5.35 -26.19 7.00
CA HIS A 136 4.42 -26.41 8.12
C HIS A 136 3.05 -26.89 7.65
N VAL A 137 2.53 -26.36 6.53
CA VAL A 137 1.27 -26.86 5.94
C VAL A 137 1.42 -28.33 5.50
N ALA A 138 2.53 -28.69 4.86
CA ALA A 138 2.78 -30.07 4.43
C ALA A 138 2.94 -31.02 5.63
N ASP A 139 3.63 -30.59 6.69
CA ASP A 139 3.79 -31.36 7.93
C ASP A 139 2.44 -31.57 8.64
N ALA A 140 1.57 -30.55 8.68
CA ALA A 140 0.22 -30.66 9.22
C ALA A 140 -0.64 -31.62 8.40
N PHE A 141 -0.58 -31.51 7.07
CA PHE A 141 -1.29 -32.42 6.17
C PHE A 141 -0.85 -33.89 6.32
N LEU A 142 0.45 -34.16 6.47
CA LEU A 142 0.95 -35.52 6.73
C LEU A 142 0.40 -36.11 8.03
N LYS A 143 0.17 -35.29 9.05
CA LYS A 143 -0.45 -35.74 10.30
C LYS A 143 -1.94 -36.05 10.09
N GLN A 144 -2.64 -35.20 9.35
CA GLN A 144 -4.09 -35.27 9.13
C GLN A 144 -4.43 -35.07 7.64
N PRO A 145 -4.40 -36.15 6.83
CA PRO A 145 -4.55 -36.05 5.38
C PRO A 145 -6.02 -35.93 4.94
N TYR A 146 -6.72 -34.95 5.50
CA TYR A 146 -8.12 -34.66 5.19
C TYR A 146 -8.23 -33.39 4.33
N PHE A 147 -8.91 -33.51 3.19
CA PHE A 147 -9.12 -32.39 2.25
C PHE A 147 -10.33 -31.51 2.53
N ALA A 148 -10.97 -31.68 3.68
CA ALA A 148 -12.08 -30.82 4.07
C ALA A 148 -11.62 -29.35 4.07
N SER A 149 -12.45 -28.44 3.56
CA SER A 149 -12.15 -27.00 3.49
C SER A 149 -11.71 -26.45 4.83
N GLU A 150 -12.35 -26.93 5.89
CA GLU A 150 -12.14 -26.56 7.28
C GLU A 150 -10.72 -26.93 7.72
N MET A 151 -10.26 -28.14 7.36
CA MET A 151 -8.92 -28.63 7.74
C MET A 151 -7.80 -27.88 7.03
N ARG A 152 -8.02 -27.41 5.80
CA ARG A 152 -7.05 -26.55 5.11
C ARG A 152 -6.86 -25.23 5.85
N GLY A 153 -7.95 -24.64 6.36
CA GLY A 153 -7.88 -23.45 7.20
C GLY A 153 -7.07 -23.69 8.47
N VAL A 154 -7.29 -24.83 9.14
CA VAL A 154 -6.53 -25.22 10.35
C VAL A 154 -5.03 -25.36 10.05
N HIS A 155 -4.65 -26.12 9.01
CA HIS A 155 -3.24 -26.29 8.63
C HIS A 155 -2.56 -24.97 8.27
N ALA A 156 -3.29 -24.08 7.58
CA ALA A 156 -2.80 -22.74 7.26
C ALA A 156 -2.57 -21.91 8.53
N MET A 157 -3.54 -21.88 9.46
CA MET A 157 -3.42 -21.15 10.73
C MET A 157 -2.24 -21.64 11.57
N GLU A 158 -2.07 -22.96 11.72
CA GLU A 158 -0.91 -23.53 12.42
C GLU A 158 0.42 -23.09 11.78
N ALA A 159 0.48 -23.04 10.44
CA ALA A 159 1.66 -22.58 9.71
C ALA A 159 1.90 -21.07 9.86
N TYR A 160 0.85 -20.24 9.91
CA TYR A 160 0.94 -18.80 10.17
C TYR A 160 1.56 -18.53 11.54
N GLU A 161 1.06 -19.22 12.57
CA GLU A 161 1.56 -19.09 13.95
C GLU A 161 3.01 -19.59 14.07
N ALA A 162 3.33 -20.75 13.48
CA ALA A 162 4.67 -21.32 13.56
C ALA A 162 5.73 -20.48 12.83
N CYS A 163 5.36 -19.78 11.76
CA CYS A 163 6.28 -19.01 10.93
C CYS A 163 6.30 -17.50 11.24
N ASP A 164 5.51 -17.04 12.21
CA ASP A 164 5.46 -15.65 12.69
C ASP A 164 5.45 -14.62 11.56
N GLN A 165 4.34 -14.55 10.82
CA GLN A 165 4.17 -13.60 9.71
C GLN A 165 4.41 -12.14 10.15
N ASN A 166 4.04 -11.80 11.40
CA ASN A 166 4.19 -10.46 11.95
C ASN A 166 5.66 -10.04 12.04
N LYS A 167 6.56 -10.96 12.39
CA LYS A 167 8.00 -10.71 12.37
C LYS A 167 8.49 -10.28 10.99
N TYR A 168 8.09 -10.97 9.92
CA TYR A 168 8.53 -10.63 8.56
C TYR A 168 7.91 -9.33 8.05
N LEU A 169 6.66 -9.04 8.44
CA LEU A 169 6.03 -7.76 8.13
C LEU A 169 6.75 -6.59 8.81
N ALA A 170 7.15 -6.75 10.09
CA ALA A 170 7.90 -5.74 10.81
C ALA A 170 9.25 -5.44 10.13
N LEU A 171 9.97 -6.47 9.68
CA LEU A 171 11.23 -6.31 8.94
C LEU A 171 11.02 -5.56 7.61
N ALA A 172 9.98 -5.92 6.85
CA ALA A 172 9.66 -5.25 5.59
C ALA A 172 9.36 -3.76 5.79
N LEU A 173 8.62 -3.41 6.84
CA LEU A 173 8.29 -2.03 7.19
C LEU A 173 9.53 -1.22 7.61
N GLU A 174 10.41 -1.81 8.42
CA GLU A 174 11.66 -1.18 8.83
C GLU A 174 12.54 -0.84 7.62
N GLU A 175 12.67 -1.77 6.68
CA GLU A 175 13.43 -1.56 5.45
C GLU A 175 12.81 -0.52 4.54
N GLN A 176 11.48 -0.51 4.41
CA GLN A 176 10.78 0.52 3.66
C GLN A 176 11.04 1.91 4.27
N GLN A 177 11.04 2.01 5.59
CA GLN A 177 11.36 3.25 6.30
C GLN A 177 12.81 3.67 6.06
N GLN A 178 13.78 2.76 6.19
CA GLN A 178 15.18 3.04 5.91
C GLN A 178 15.40 3.53 4.47
N ARG A 179 14.72 2.93 3.48
CA ARG A 179 14.78 3.40 2.08
C ARG A 179 14.20 4.80 1.92
N ARG A 180 13.12 5.14 2.63
CA ARG A 180 12.55 6.51 2.61
C ARG A 180 13.52 7.51 3.21
N GLU A 181 14.11 7.20 4.36
CA GLU A 181 15.11 8.04 5.02
C GLU A 181 16.35 8.23 4.14
N GLN A 182 16.85 7.18 3.49
CA GLN A 182 17.96 7.25 2.54
C GLN A 182 17.61 8.08 1.31
N GLN A 183 16.39 7.92 0.75
CA GLN A 183 15.92 8.72 -0.38
C GLN A 183 15.76 10.20 0.01
N GLU A 184 15.34 10.48 1.23
CA GLU A 184 15.21 11.83 1.75
C GLU A 184 16.58 12.47 2.01
N ALA A 185 17.52 11.73 2.59
CA ALA A 185 18.90 12.18 2.77
C ALA A 185 19.66 12.35 1.45
N ALA A 186 19.34 11.55 0.44
CA ALA A 186 19.93 11.64 -0.90
C ALA A 186 19.30 12.73 -1.77
N LYS A 187 18.13 13.26 -1.41
CA LYS A 187 17.59 14.44 -2.09
C LYS A 187 18.58 15.59 -1.83
N PRO A 188 19.11 16.24 -2.88
CA PRO A 188 19.88 17.46 -2.66
C PRO A 188 19.00 18.39 -1.81
N PRO A 189 19.58 19.13 -0.84
CA PRO A 189 18.83 20.15 -0.12
C PRO A 189 18.06 20.94 -1.18
N PRO A 190 16.74 21.15 -1.01
CA PRO A 190 15.93 21.73 -2.05
C PRO A 190 16.66 22.98 -2.51
N ALA A 191 17.20 22.93 -3.74
CA ALA A 191 17.73 24.13 -4.35
C ALA A 191 16.54 25.07 -4.29
N VAL A 192 16.65 26.14 -3.51
CA VAL A 192 15.61 27.14 -3.41
C VAL A 192 15.51 27.74 -4.80
N ARG A 193 14.75 27.09 -5.67
CA ARG A 193 14.27 27.63 -6.92
C ARG A 193 13.25 28.64 -6.45
N LEU A 194 13.75 29.85 -6.21
CA LEU A 194 12.94 31.05 -6.18
C LEU A 194 12.18 31.04 -7.50
N SER A 195 10.96 30.50 -7.47
CA SER A 195 10.06 30.55 -8.62
C SER A 195 10.03 31.99 -9.13
N PRO A 196 10.08 32.27 -10.43
CA PRO A 196 9.94 33.63 -10.94
C PRO A 196 8.60 34.31 -10.54
N TYR A 197 7.73 33.58 -9.83
CA TYR A 197 6.41 33.94 -9.41
C TYR A 197 6.28 33.90 -7.88
N PRO A 198 6.23 35.07 -7.23
CA PRO A 198 6.30 35.16 -5.77
C PRO A 198 5.14 34.47 -5.05
N TRP A 199 3.96 34.31 -5.66
CA TRP A 199 2.81 33.66 -4.99
C TRP A 199 3.01 32.15 -4.74
N GLU A 200 3.97 31.50 -5.40
CA GLU A 200 4.31 30.10 -5.14
C GLU A 200 5.17 29.92 -3.87
N TRP A 201 5.53 31.02 -3.21
CA TRP A 201 6.46 31.04 -2.09
C TRP A 201 5.79 31.10 -0.72
N PHE A 202 4.50 31.44 -0.67
CA PHE A 202 3.82 31.79 0.57
C PHE A 202 2.82 30.72 0.97
N ASP A 203 3.06 30.11 2.13
CA ASP A 203 1.99 29.45 2.87
C ASP A 203 1.34 30.46 3.80
N ILE A 204 0.24 31.05 3.34
CA ILE A 204 -0.55 32.05 4.07
C ILE A 204 -1.31 31.46 5.26
N SER A 205 -1.31 30.13 5.42
CA SER A 205 -1.83 29.47 6.62
C SER A 205 -0.86 29.59 7.81
N LYS A 206 0.40 29.94 7.54
CA LYS A 206 1.39 30.16 8.60
C LYS A 206 1.06 31.39 9.44
N PRO A 207 1.35 31.35 10.76
CA PRO A 207 1.29 32.53 11.60
C PRO A 207 2.13 33.68 11.04
N PRO A 208 1.74 34.96 11.24
CA PRO A 208 2.49 36.10 10.71
C PRO A 208 3.98 36.08 11.07
N GLN A 209 4.32 35.59 12.27
CA GLN A 209 5.71 35.49 12.74
C GLN A 209 6.54 34.51 11.91
N GLU A 210 5.99 33.32 11.60
CA GLU A 210 6.66 32.35 10.74
C GLU A 210 6.84 32.89 9.31
N LEU A 211 5.81 33.57 8.78
CA LEU A 211 5.90 34.22 7.48
C LEU A 211 6.98 35.31 7.47
N HIS A 212 7.08 36.09 8.55
CA HIS A 212 8.10 37.12 8.71
C HIS A 212 9.52 36.52 8.70
N GLU A 213 9.77 35.50 9.52
CA GLU A 213 11.06 34.82 9.61
C GLU A 213 11.45 34.17 8.29
N TRP A 214 10.49 33.55 7.62
CA TRP A 214 10.68 32.97 6.30
C TRP A 214 11.08 34.04 5.27
N LEU A 215 10.39 35.18 5.22
CA LEU A 215 10.70 36.29 4.31
C LEU A 215 12.13 36.82 4.51
N LEU A 216 12.55 36.98 5.78
CA LEU A 216 13.92 37.38 6.09
C LEU A 216 14.94 36.33 5.66
N ALA A 217 14.66 35.04 5.90
CA ALA A 217 15.54 33.94 5.48
C ALA A 217 15.64 33.84 3.94
N ALA A 218 14.59 34.22 3.22
CA ALA A 218 14.58 34.32 1.76
C ALA A 218 15.29 35.57 1.22
N GLY A 219 15.85 36.42 2.08
CA GLY A 219 16.64 37.59 1.69
C GLY A 219 15.81 38.85 1.45
N PHE A 220 14.57 38.92 1.92
CA PHE A 220 13.79 40.16 1.88
C PHE A 220 14.22 41.14 2.97
N GLU A 221 14.36 42.41 2.59
CA GLU A 221 14.58 43.52 3.48
C GLU A 221 13.23 44.09 3.94
N LYS A 222 13.05 44.28 5.25
CA LYS A 222 11.84 44.90 5.79
C LYS A 222 11.90 46.42 5.67
N SER A 223 10.79 47.04 5.27
CA SER A 223 10.66 48.50 5.14
C SER A 223 10.18 49.20 6.43
N VAL A 224 9.54 48.46 7.34
CA VAL A 224 8.96 48.97 8.60
C VAL A 224 9.27 48.00 9.75
N ALA A 225 9.34 48.52 10.99
CA ALA A 225 9.50 47.69 12.18
C ALA A 225 8.30 46.74 12.37
N TRP A 226 8.56 45.44 12.53
CA TRP A 226 7.57 44.37 12.70
C TRP A 226 6.91 44.39 14.10
N ASP A 227 7.71 44.66 15.13
CA ASP A 227 7.33 44.50 16.54
C ASP A 227 6.14 45.38 17.01
N PRO A 228 5.98 46.65 16.58
CA PRO A 228 4.81 47.46 16.95
C PRO A 228 3.51 47.00 16.27
N CYS A 229 3.62 46.22 15.20
CA CYS A 229 2.53 45.94 14.28
C CYS A 229 1.77 44.66 14.61
N TYR A 230 2.50 43.60 14.97
CA TYR A 230 1.90 42.31 15.32
C TYR A 230 0.98 42.40 16.56
N LEU A 231 1.31 43.26 17.52
CA LEU A 231 0.56 43.45 18.77
C LEU A 231 -0.57 44.49 18.65
N SER A 232 -0.70 45.18 17.52
CA SER A 232 -1.66 46.26 17.35
C SER A 232 -3.08 45.74 17.10
N LYS A 233 -4.08 46.38 17.74
CA LYS A 233 -5.51 46.15 17.45
C LYS A 233 -5.96 46.78 16.13
N ARG A 234 -5.13 47.65 15.53
CA ARG A 234 -5.38 48.30 14.24
C ARG A 234 -4.82 47.46 13.09
N VAL A 235 -5.30 47.72 11.88
CA VAL A 235 -4.67 47.13 10.67
C VAL A 235 -3.25 47.70 10.58
N CYS A 236 -2.25 46.82 10.52
CA CYS A 236 -0.88 47.20 10.19
C CYS A 236 -0.49 46.63 8.83
N ARG A 237 0.31 47.40 8.08
CA ARG A 237 0.99 46.99 6.87
C ARG A 237 2.48 46.88 7.13
N VAL A 238 3.07 45.72 6.82
CA VAL A 238 4.53 45.52 6.82
C VAL A 238 4.96 45.25 5.40
N GLY A 239 5.75 46.16 4.84
CA GLY A 239 6.33 46.03 3.52
C GLY A 239 7.68 45.30 3.58
N TYR A 240 7.92 44.39 2.64
CA TYR A 240 9.13 43.64 2.42
C TYR A 240 9.60 43.89 0.99
N ARG A 241 10.90 44.03 0.77
CA ARG A 241 11.49 44.24 -0.55
C ARG A 241 12.63 43.27 -0.78
N ALA A 242 12.64 42.63 -1.94
CA ALA A 242 13.77 41.83 -2.39
C ALA A 242 14.13 42.20 -3.82
N ARG A 243 15.44 42.17 -4.10
CA ARG A 243 15.97 42.23 -5.46
C ARG A 243 16.37 40.83 -5.88
N LEU A 244 15.60 40.25 -6.80
CA LEU A 244 15.91 38.92 -7.32
C LEU A 244 16.94 38.97 -8.46
N PRO A 245 17.61 37.83 -8.75
CA PRO A 245 18.39 37.67 -9.98
C PRO A 245 17.56 38.07 -11.21
N GLY A 246 18.15 38.85 -12.12
CA GLY A 246 17.45 39.39 -13.29
C GLY A 246 16.81 40.77 -13.10
N SER A 247 17.22 41.55 -12.09
CA SER A 247 16.77 42.94 -11.84
C SER A 247 15.29 43.09 -11.51
N ARG A 248 14.67 42.06 -10.94
CA ARG A 248 13.27 42.12 -10.51
C ARG A 248 13.20 42.65 -9.10
N ASN A 249 12.46 43.74 -8.93
CA ASN A 249 12.12 44.25 -7.61
C ASN A 249 10.77 43.66 -7.23
N ILE A 250 10.74 42.92 -6.12
CA ILE A 250 9.51 42.42 -5.53
C ILE A 250 9.27 43.18 -4.23
N GLU A 251 8.09 43.77 -4.12
CA GLU A 251 7.57 44.37 -2.91
C GLU A 251 6.39 43.53 -2.42
N ILE A 252 6.38 43.22 -1.13
CA ILE A 252 5.32 42.43 -0.49
C ILE A 252 4.83 43.20 0.71
N ASP A 253 3.56 43.50 0.75
CA ASP A 253 2.89 44.18 1.84
C ASP A 253 1.98 43.19 2.57
N VAL A 254 2.40 42.78 3.76
CA VAL A 254 1.59 41.90 4.62
C VAL A 254 0.71 42.77 5.51
N HIS A 255 -0.59 42.63 5.39
CA HIS A 255 -1.59 43.33 6.18
C HIS A 255 -2.05 42.45 7.33
N THR A 256 -1.83 42.87 8.57
CA THR A 256 -2.23 42.12 9.77
C THR A 256 -3.25 42.90 10.59
N ARG A 257 -4.10 42.18 11.34
CA ARG A 257 -5.01 42.76 12.34
C ARG A 257 -5.18 41.78 13.48
N LYS A 258 -4.90 42.20 14.73
CA LYS A 258 -4.99 41.35 15.93
C LYS A 258 -4.16 40.05 15.82
N GLY A 259 -2.97 40.11 15.22
CA GLY A 259 -2.10 38.95 15.07
C GLY A 259 -2.51 37.95 13.97
N GLU A 260 -3.50 38.28 13.14
CA GLU A 260 -3.90 37.47 11.98
C GLU A 260 -3.56 38.20 10.67
N ILE A 261 -3.23 37.44 9.62
CA ILE A 261 -3.06 37.97 8.27
C ILE A 261 -4.44 38.27 7.70
N THR A 262 -4.66 39.52 7.30
CA THR A 262 -5.91 40.01 6.70
C THR A 262 -5.77 40.35 5.22
N GLY A 263 -4.54 40.43 4.74
CA GLY A 263 -4.23 40.66 3.34
C GLY A 263 -2.75 40.46 3.06
N ILE A 264 -2.39 40.04 1.86
CA ILE A 264 -1.03 40.12 1.35
C ILE A 264 -1.10 40.77 -0.02
N GLN A 265 -0.45 41.91 -0.17
CA GLN A 265 -0.27 42.57 -1.45
C GLN A 265 1.14 42.25 -1.97
N ILE A 266 1.28 41.87 -3.24
CA ILE A 266 2.57 41.59 -3.86
C ILE A 266 2.67 42.42 -5.13
N GLU A 267 3.71 43.22 -5.25
CA GLU A 267 4.04 43.99 -6.44
C GLU A 267 5.36 43.47 -7.01
N ALA A 268 5.30 42.89 -8.20
CA ALA A 268 6.49 42.48 -8.95
C ALA A 268 6.68 43.41 -10.16
N LYS A 269 7.91 43.94 -10.32
CA LYS A 269 8.30 44.75 -11.46
C LYS A 269 9.15 43.92 -12.42
N TYR A 270 8.68 43.78 -13.66
CA TYR A 270 9.37 43.06 -14.72
C TYR A 270 9.99 44.03 -15.72
N SER A 271 11.18 43.69 -16.21
CA SER A 271 11.80 44.43 -17.30
C SER A 271 11.01 44.29 -18.59
N HIS A 272 11.23 45.21 -19.54
CA HIS A 272 10.54 45.22 -20.83
C HIS A 272 10.60 43.88 -21.58
N ASP A 273 11.76 43.23 -21.56
CA ASP A 273 12.01 41.99 -22.31
C ASP A 273 11.35 40.78 -21.64
N GLU A 274 11.07 40.87 -20.34
CA GLU A 274 10.44 39.80 -19.55
C GLU A 274 8.91 39.91 -19.51
N ALA A 275 8.35 41.10 -19.75
CA ALA A 275 6.92 41.36 -19.68
C ALA A 275 6.06 40.41 -20.53
N PRO A 276 6.40 40.06 -21.78
CA PRO A 276 5.61 39.12 -22.59
C PRO A 276 5.62 37.69 -22.03
N ALA A 277 6.75 37.24 -21.48
CA ALA A 277 6.87 35.91 -20.89
C ALA A 277 6.06 35.81 -19.58
N ALA A 278 6.13 36.84 -18.73
CA ALA A 278 5.31 36.97 -17.54
C ALA A 278 3.82 36.98 -17.92
N GLN A 279 3.40 37.83 -18.87
CA GLN A 279 2.01 37.90 -19.34
C GLN A 279 1.50 36.56 -19.88
N LYS A 280 2.29 35.87 -20.71
CA LYS A 280 1.93 34.55 -21.25
C LYS A 280 1.75 33.51 -20.15
N HIS A 281 2.68 33.47 -19.19
CA HIS A 281 2.56 32.55 -18.06
C HIS A 281 1.30 32.84 -17.25
N LEU A 282 1.04 34.10 -16.90
CA LEU A 282 -0.16 34.51 -16.16
C LEU A 282 -1.45 34.11 -16.87
N SER A 283 -1.53 34.36 -18.18
CA SER A 283 -2.70 33.99 -18.98
C SER A 283 -2.96 32.48 -19.05
N SER A 284 -1.95 31.64 -18.75
CA SER A 284 -2.14 30.18 -18.70
C SER A 284 -2.77 29.68 -17.40
N PHE A 285 -2.76 30.48 -16.33
CA PHE A 285 -3.42 30.15 -15.06
C PHE A 285 -4.81 30.75 -14.95
N VAL A 286 -5.09 31.85 -15.65
CA VAL A 286 -6.39 32.51 -15.65
C VAL A 286 -7.32 31.85 -16.65
N THR A 287 -8.31 31.08 -16.18
CA THR A 287 -9.36 30.52 -17.04
C THR A 287 -10.53 31.51 -17.17
N PRO A 288 -11.36 31.42 -18.23
CA PRO A 288 -12.53 32.30 -18.38
C PRO A 288 -13.47 32.28 -17.17
N ALA A 289 -13.62 31.13 -16.50
CA ALA A 289 -14.41 30.98 -15.28
C ALA A 289 -13.87 31.81 -14.08
N MET A 290 -12.57 32.13 -14.08
CA MET A 290 -11.93 32.98 -13.06
C MET A 290 -12.24 34.46 -13.25
N LEU A 291 -12.76 34.85 -14.41
CA LEU A 291 -13.13 36.23 -14.71
C LEU A 291 -14.60 36.52 -14.36
N GLU A 292 -15.37 35.51 -13.94
CA GLU A 292 -16.77 35.68 -13.59
C GLU A 292 -16.94 36.32 -12.19
N PRO A 293 -17.94 37.20 -11.99
CA PRO A 293 -18.27 37.76 -10.68
C PRO A 293 -18.71 36.66 -9.71
N LEU A 294 -18.31 36.78 -8.44
CA LEU A 294 -18.71 35.79 -7.43
C LEU A 294 -20.22 35.88 -7.13
N PRO A 295 -20.89 34.74 -6.88
CA PRO A 295 -22.30 34.72 -6.47
C PRO A 295 -22.51 35.57 -5.20
N GLY A 296 -23.35 36.60 -5.30
CA GLY A 296 -23.65 37.53 -4.20
C GLY A 296 -22.85 38.84 -4.20
N GLN A 297 -21.91 39.00 -5.12
CA GLN A 297 -21.30 40.31 -5.38
C GLN A 297 -22.30 41.16 -6.18
N ARG A 298 -22.61 42.36 -5.68
CA ARG A 298 -23.55 43.30 -6.31
C ARG A 298 -23.06 43.67 -7.71
N ALA A 299 -23.86 43.37 -8.74
CA ALA A 299 -23.54 43.64 -10.15
C ALA A 299 -23.37 45.15 -10.47
N ASP A 300 -23.85 46.00 -9.57
CA ASP A 300 -23.84 47.46 -9.61
C ASP A 300 -22.59 48.09 -8.97
N LEU A 301 -21.75 47.32 -8.28
CA LEU A 301 -20.39 47.76 -8.00
C LEU A 301 -19.58 47.47 -9.27
N PRO A 302 -19.11 48.50 -10.02
CA PRO A 302 -18.13 48.25 -11.05
C PRO A 302 -17.00 47.45 -10.38
N PRO A 303 -16.47 46.39 -11.01
CA PRO A 303 -15.18 45.88 -10.55
C PRO A 303 -14.27 47.11 -10.43
N ALA A 304 -13.45 47.20 -9.38
CA ALA A 304 -12.51 48.31 -9.21
C ALA A 304 -11.38 48.26 -10.28
N CYS A 305 -11.74 47.90 -11.50
CA CYS A 305 -10.95 47.53 -12.66
C CYS A 305 -11.59 48.30 -13.84
N ASP A 306 -11.17 49.56 -14.00
CA ASP A 306 -11.51 50.38 -15.16
C ASP A 306 -10.77 49.88 -16.41
N SER A 307 -11.57 49.81 -17.48
CA SER A 307 -11.42 49.37 -18.86
C SER A 307 -10.18 49.74 -19.69
N GLN A 308 -9.08 50.27 -19.14
CA GLN A 308 -7.92 50.58 -19.98
C GLN A 308 -6.69 49.68 -19.81
N ARG A 309 -6.35 49.13 -18.64
CA ARG A 309 -5.09 48.34 -18.47
C ARG A 309 -5.08 47.29 -17.34
N THR A 310 -6.22 46.70 -16.99
CA THR A 310 -6.33 45.84 -15.80
C THR A 310 -7.16 44.57 -16.07
N THR A 311 -6.63 43.39 -15.73
CA THR A 311 -7.35 42.10 -15.86
C THR A 311 -7.58 41.50 -14.48
N CYS A 312 -8.74 41.72 -13.88
CA CYS A 312 -9.04 41.14 -12.56
C CYS A 312 -9.47 39.67 -12.70
N ALA A 313 -8.76 38.74 -12.05
CA ALA A 313 -9.04 37.30 -12.12
C ALA A 313 -9.15 36.67 -10.73
N ASN A 314 -10.32 36.15 -10.39
CA ASN A 314 -10.59 35.36 -9.19
C ASN A 314 -10.03 33.95 -9.38
N LEU A 315 -8.82 33.66 -8.88
CA LEU A 315 -8.28 32.29 -8.96
C LEU A 315 -8.96 31.36 -7.95
N PRO A 316 -9.26 30.10 -8.32
CA PRO A 316 -9.61 29.06 -7.38
C PRO A 316 -8.37 28.62 -6.60
N ASP A 317 -8.60 28.14 -5.37
CA ASP A 317 -7.59 27.59 -4.49
C ASP A 317 -6.91 26.36 -5.14
N PRO A 318 -5.58 26.37 -5.34
CA PRO A 318 -4.85 25.24 -5.91
C PRO A 318 -4.86 23.99 -5.00
N SER A 319 -5.28 24.10 -3.73
CA SER A 319 -5.43 22.98 -2.81
C SER A 319 -6.78 22.23 -2.93
N SER A 320 -7.66 22.65 -3.84
CA SER A 320 -9.04 22.13 -3.98
C SER A 320 -9.20 20.74 -4.64
N ARG A 321 -8.24 19.84 -4.43
CA ARG A 321 -8.50 18.39 -4.56
C ARG A 321 -8.69 17.80 -3.16
N ALA A 322 -9.94 17.45 -2.86
CA ALA A 322 -10.48 16.69 -1.73
C ALA A 322 -11.14 17.49 -0.57
N ASP A 323 -12.47 17.61 -0.67
CA ASP A 323 -13.49 17.43 0.38
C ASP A 323 -13.56 18.29 1.65
N LYS A 324 -12.81 19.38 1.79
CA LYS A 324 -13.14 20.41 2.80
C LYS A 324 -12.89 21.80 2.21
N MET A 325 -13.96 22.51 1.86
CA MET A 325 -13.87 23.89 1.35
C MET A 325 -13.03 24.79 2.29
N PRO A 326 -11.84 25.25 1.87
CA PRO A 326 -11.07 26.25 2.59
C PRO A 326 -11.48 27.67 2.15
N PRO A 327 -11.05 28.72 2.88
CA PRO A 327 -11.48 30.09 2.64
C PRO A 327 -11.15 30.55 1.21
N MET A 328 -12.17 31.04 0.50
CA MET A 328 -11.99 31.64 -0.82
C MET A 328 -11.06 32.85 -0.73
N TYR A 329 -10.02 32.86 -1.55
CA TYR A 329 -9.09 33.97 -1.73
C TYR A 329 -9.53 34.80 -2.93
N HIS A 330 -9.46 36.12 -2.80
CA HIS A 330 -9.53 37.00 -3.95
C HIS A 330 -8.12 37.18 -4.49
N TYR A 331 -7.96 37.13 -5.80
CA TYR A 331 -6.74 37.52 -6.49
C TYR A 331 -7.13 38.63 -7.46
N PHE A 332 -6.28 39.64 -7.59
CA PHE A 332 -6.45 40.68 -8.58
C PHE A 332 -5.15 40.79 -9.33
N TYR A 333 -5.20 40.95 -10.66
CA TYR A 333 -4.02 41.16 -11.48
C TYR A 333 -4.14 42.52 -12.16
N PHE A 334 -3.14 43.35 -11.99
CA PHE A 334 -3.06 44.65 -12.66
C PHE A 334 -1.79 44.66 -13.49
N ALA A 335 -1.90 44.99 -14.79
CA ALA A 335 -0.79 45.06 -15.72
C ALA A 335 -0.81 46.42 -16.43
N GLU A 336 -0.33 47.46 -15.74
CA GLU A 336 -0.36 48.81 -16.28
C GLU A 336 0.89 49.11 -17.11
N ARG A 337 0.70 49.55 -18.36
CA ARG A 337 1.76 50.12 -19.19
C ARG A 337 1.94 51.58 -18.77
N PHE A 338 3.01 51.95 -18.10
CA PHE A 338 3.20 53.35 -17.68
C PHE A 338 3.65 54.24 -18.84
N GLY A 339 2.95 55.36 -19.04
CA GLY A 339 3.28 56.37 -20.06
C GLY A 339 4.52 57.15 -19.68
N GLY A 340 5.69 56.67 -20.10
CA GLY A 340 6.97 57.38 -19.96
C GLY A 340 8.22 56.49 -19.94
N GLY A 341 8.07 55.19 -19.66
CA GLY A 341 9.18 54.23 -19.50
C GLY A 341 8.67 52.81 -19.24
N ARG A 342 9.45 51.79 -19.60
CA ARG A 342 9.01 50.43 -20.00
C ARG A 342 9.02 49.38 -18.86
N ASP A 343 8.14 49.50 -17.88
CA ASP A 343 7.97 48.46 -16.85
C ASP A 343 6.56 47.84 -16.91
N ALA A 344 6.50 46.53 -16.69
CA ALA A 344 5.24 45.83 -16.43
C ALA A 344 5.12 45.59 -14.93
N PHE A 345 4.01 46.05 -14.35
CA PHE A 345 3.68 45.84 -12.95
C PHE A 345 2.75 44.64 -12.85
N LEU A 346 2.91 43.89 -11.78
CA LEU A 346 2.04 42.79 -11.46
C LEU A 346 1.70 42.90 -9.99
N HIS A 347 0.51 43.45 -9.73
CA HIS A 347 -0.03 43.56 -8.40
C HIS A 347 -0.93 42.37 -8.11
N TYR A 348 -0.70 41.70 -6.99
CA TYR A 348 -1.57 40.70 -6.39
C TYR A 348 -2.09 41.24 -5.08
N GLU A 349 -3.36 41.01 -4.79
CA GLU A 349 -3.89 41.16 -3.44
C GLU A 349 -4.60 39.87 -3.05
N ILE A 350 -4.10 39.20 -2.01
CA ILE A 350 -4.69 38.00 -1.41
C ILE A 350 -5.43 38.43 -0.16
N ARG A 351 -6.76 38.31 -0.14
CA ARG A 351 -7.56 38.55 1.08
C ARG A 351 -8.11 37.24 1.63
N PRO A 352 -7.65 36.76 2.80
CA PRO A 352 -8.31 35.67 3.48
C PRO A 352 -9.72 36.10 3.89
N ARG A 353 -10.73 35.29 3.56
CA ARG A 353 -12.11 35.55 3.99
C ARG A 353 -12.17 35.42 5.51
N LEU A 354 -12.25 36.55 6.21
CA LEU A 354 -12.57 36.57 7.64
C LEU A 354 -13.86 35.75 7.82
N ARG A 355 -13.82 34.69 8.63
CA ARG A 355 -15.05 33.99 9.03
C ARG A 355 -15.98 35.07 9.56
N SER A 356 -17.09 35.31 8.87
CA SER A 356 -18.14 36.15 9.42
C SER A 356 -18.52 35.50 10.74
N LEU A 357 -18.15 36.15 11.85
CA LEU A 357 -18.67 35.77 13.14
C LEU A 357 -20.19 35.74 12.99
N PRO A 358 -20.88 34.67 13.47
CA PRO A 358 -22.33 34.62 13.38
C PRO A 358 -22.87 35.91 13.95
N VAL A 359 -23.62 36.65 13.13
CA VAL A 359 -24.32 37.85 13.57
C VAL A 359 -25.16 37.39 14.76
N PRO A 360 -24.96 37.93 15.98
CA PRO A 360 -25.82 37.59 17.09
C PRO A 360 -27.23 37.94 16.65
N ASN A 361 -28.16 36.98 16.71
CA ASN A 361 -29.56 37.22 16.40
C ASN A 361 -29.99 38.51 17.09
N ALA A 362 -30.31 39.54 16.30
CA ALA A 362 -30.92 40.75 16.79
C ALA A 362 -32.22 40.32 17.49
N ARG A 363 -32.29 40.52 18.80
CA ARG A 363 -33.53 40.52 19.56
C ARG A 363 -34.08 41.92 19.60
#